data_AF-A0A1F8A3X2-F1
#
_entry.id   AF-A0A1F8A3X2-F1
#
_cell.length_a   1.000
_cell.length_b   1.000
_cell.length_c   1.000
_cell.angle_alpha   90.00
_cell.angle_beta   90.00
_cell.angle_gamma   90.00
#
_symmetry.space_group_name_H-M   'P 1'
#
loop_
_entity.id
_entity.type
_entity.pdbx_description
1 polymer ?
#
loop_
_entity_poly.entity_id
_entity_poly.type
_entity_poly.pdbx_seq_one_letter_code
_entity_poly.pdbx_strand_id
1 'polypeptide(L)'
;MLTPRIFRPVSSLVRPLSSSAAAYRAPSIRDITPTSAEEFAVRQKEFRENLEVARKKKVQQESQSVDASASASASSSPVSRDRFREYATAPTAPGASNASSNYSPAVFDAAQVLDNKALGSLSTHRILGEEQQQEANQSPKRGPLSSLIYGTKEGQQLDKDIERSFSQVLARGKYVHSIVFHEVKPDRVDEYVDLVGQWYPRMAGTEENRVNLVGSWRTQVGDNDTFVHIWEYQRYEGYHASLHNISCHPEFPEFDRKLKSLIKSKKTSLMQEFSFWPTTPPRRLGGLFELRSYTLHPGNLLEWESHWRTGLRARREVMEGVGAWFVQIGDLNTVHHLWQFANLEERKIRREQSWGIEGWAETVHKTVPLIQSMQSRILIPMPWSPVG
;
A
#
# COMPACT_ATOMS: atom_id res chain seq x y z
N MET A 1 44.80 -15.41 -62.54
CA MET A 1 43.89 -14.27 -62.76
C MET A 1 44.09 -13.29 -61.61
N LEU A 2 44.78 -12.17 -61.87
CA LEU A 2 45.05 -11.12 -60.89
C LEU A 2 44.25 -9.89 -61.32
N THR A 3 43.30 -9.46 -60.48
CA THR A 3 42.61 -8.17 -60.61
C THR A 3 42.82 -7.33 -59.35
N PRO A 4 42.97 -5.99 -59.48
CA PRO A 4 43.42 -5.13 -58.40
C PRO A 4 42.28 -4.55 -57.57
N ARG A 5 42.64 -4.07 -56.37
CA ARG A 5 41.79 -3.33 -55.42
C ARG A 5 41.28 -2.02 -56.04
N ILE A 6 39.97 -1.76 -55.90
CA ILE A 6 39.34 -0.46 -56.13
C ILE A 6 38.71 0.01 -54.82
N PHE A 7 39.10 1.22 -54.39
CA PHE A 7 38.51 1.98 -53.30
C PHE A 7 37.06 2.37 -53.62
N ARG A 8 36.17 2.33 -52.61
CA ARG A 8 34.89 3.06 -52.63
C ARG A 8 34.80 4.01 -51.43
N PRO A 9 34.29 5.23 -51.62
CA PRO A 9 34.28 6.27 -50.60
C PRO A 9 33.13 6.07 -49.60
N VAL A 10 33.35 6.55 -48.37
CA VAL A 10 32.36 6.63 -47.30
C VAL A 10 31.32 7.69 -47.68
N SER A 11 30.07 7.27 -47.88
CA SER A 11 28.94 8.18 -48.06
C SER A 11 28.50 8.68 -46.68
N SER A 12 28.66 9.97 -46.42
CA SER A 12 28.11 10.62 -45.24
C SER A 12 26.59 10.74 -45.38
N LEU A 13 25.86 9.96 -44.58
CA LEU A 13 24.43 10.20 -44.39
C LEU A 13 24.25 11.23 -43.28
N VAL A 14 23.99 12.46 -43.70
CA VAL A 14 23.53 13.56 -42.86
C VAL A 14 22.20 13.15 -42.23
N ARG A 15 22.16 12.99 -40.90
CA ARG A 15 20.90 12.84 -40.15
C ARG A 15 20.18 14.20 -40.14
N PRO A 16 18.87 14.25 -40.44
CA PRO A 16 18.10 15.47 -40.26
C PRO A 16 18.05 15.85 -38.78
N LEU A 17 18.31 17.12 -38.49
CA LEU A 17 18.20 17.72 -37.17
C LEU A 17 16.78 17.50 -36.64
N SER A 18 16.67 16.77 -35.53
CA SER A 18 15.44 16.71 -34.76
C SER A 18 15.19 18.11 -34.18
N SER A 19 14.15 18.78 -34.66
CA SER A 19 13.58 19.96 -33.99
C SER A 19 13.26 19.57 -32.56
N SER A 20 13.95 20.17 -31.59
CA SER A 20 13.62 20.04 -30.18
C SER A 20 12.22 20.59 -29.96
N ALA A 21 11.24 19.70 -29.76
CA ALA A 21 9.98 20.12 -29.16
C ALA A 21 10.31 20.76 -27.81
N ALA A 22 9.85 22.00 -27.60
CA ALA A 22 10.00 22.69 -26.34
C ALA A 22 9.39 21.83 -25.23
N ALA A 23 10.25 21.20 -24.44
CA ALA A 23 9.82 20.45 -23.27
C ALA A 23 9.23 21.47 -22.28
N TYR A 24 7.91 21.42 -22.08
CA TYR A 24 7.24 22.13 -21.01
C TYR A 24 7.66 21.53 -19.66
N ARG A 25 8.84 21.92 -19.18
CA ARG A 25 9.35 21.57 -17.87
C ARG A 25 8.50 22.29 -16.82
N ALA A 26 8.01 21.55 -15.83
CA ALA A 26 7.32 22.15 -14.69
C ALA A 26 8.27 23.16 -13.99
N PRO A 27 7.81 24.39 -13.70
CA PRO A 27 8.63 25.38 -13.00
C PRO A 27 9.07 24.82 -11.65
N SER A 28 10.37 24.88 -11.35
CA SER A 28 10.93 24.38 -10.09
C SER A 28 11.17 25.54 -9.14
N ILE A 29 11.04 25.30 -7.83
CA ILE A 29 11.38 26.29 -6.80
C ILE A 29 12.86 26.72 -6.87
N ARG A 30 13.71 25.93 -7.53
CA ARG A 30 15.12 26.25 -7.81
C ARG A 30 15.29 27.36 -8.86
N ASP A 31 14.24 27.73 -9.58
CA ASP A 31 14.26 28.74 -10.62
C ASP A 31 13.94 30.16 -10.07
N ILE A 32 13.79 30.32 -8.75
CA ILE A 32 13.46 31.58 -8.08
C ILE A 32 14.75 32.35 -7.74
N THR A 33 14.94 33.52 -8.35
CA THR A 33 15.91 34.55 -7.92
C THR A 33 15.17 35.66 -7.16
N PRO A 34 15.85 36.53 -6.39
CA PRO A 34 15.21 37.57 -5.58
C PRO A 34 14.31 38.55 -6.35
N THR A 35 14.42 38.60 -7.68
CA THR A 35 13.68 39.51 -8.56
C THR A 35 12.72 38.79 -9.53
N SER A 36 12.62 37.45 -9.49
CA SER A 36 11.86 36.67 -10.50
C SER A 36 10.56 36.06 -9.99
N ALA A 37 10.07 36.48 -8.81
CA ALA A 37 8.89 35.89 -8.18
C ALA A 37 7.61 36.08 -9.02
N GLU A 38 7.44 37.24 -9.64
CA GLU A 38 6.29 37.51 -10.53
C GLU A 38 6.35 36.67 -11.81
N GLU A 39 7.53 36.56 -12.43
CA GLU A 39 7.73 35.71 -13.61
C GLU A 39 7.48 34.22 -13.31
N PHE A 40 7.87 33.76 -12.10
CA PHE A 40 7.57 32.41 -11.65
C PHE A 40 6.07 32.16 -11.50
N ALA A 41 5.33 33.11 -10.92
CA ALA A 41 3.88 33.03 -10.76
C ALA A 41 3.17 32.99 -12.12
N VAL A 42 3.61 33.81 -13.09
CA VAL A 42 3.09 33.82 -14.46
C VAL A 42 3.34 32.47 -15.14
N ARG A 43 4.57 31.94 -15.09
CA ARG A 43 4.89 30.63 -15.68
C ARG A 43 4.15 29.48 -15.02
N GLN A 44 3.90 29.56 -13.71
CA GLN A 44 3.12 28.56 -12.99
C GLN A 44 1.65 28.60 -13.43
N LYS A 45 1.09 29.79 -13.67
CA LYS A 45 -0.26 29.97 -14.20
C LYS A 45 -0.38 29.43 -15.62
N GLU A 46 0.53 29.81 -16.52
CA GLU A 46 0.56 29.32 -17.91
C GLU A 46 0.70 27.79 -17.97
N PHE A 47 1.52 27.20 -17.10
CA PHE A 47 1.68 25.75 -17.03
C PHE A 47 0.38 25.03 -16.64
N ARG A 48 -0.38 25.59 -15.67
CA ARG A 48 -1.69 25.04 -15.26
C ARG A 48 -2.73 25.16 -16.37
N GLU A 49 -2.79 26.31 -17.03
CA GLU A 49 -3.71 26.53 -18.15
C GLU A 49 -3.40 25.57 -19.33
N ASN A 50 -2.13 25.37 -19.65
CA ASN A 50 -1.71 24.43 -20.69
C ASN A 50 -2.03 22.96 -20.33
N LEU A 51 -1.92 22.58 -19.04
CA LEU A 51 -2.34 21.27 -18.55
C LEU A 51 -3.84 21.05 -18.71
N GLU A 52 -4.65 22.07 -18.42
CA GLU A 52 -6.10 21.98 -18.60
C GLU A 52 -6.50 21.88 -20.07
N VAL A 53 -5.84 22.63 -20.95
CA VAL A 53 -6.04 22.54 -22.40
C VAL A 53 -5.66 21.15 -22.91
N ALA A 54 -4.52 20.60 -22.47
CA ALA A 54 -4.09 19.25 -22.83
C ALA A 54 -5.08 18.19 -22.33
N ARG A 55 -5.62 18.34 -21.11
CA ARG A 55 -6.64 17.45 -20.56
C ARG A 55 -7.94 17.51 -21.35
N LYS A 56 -8.43 18.71 -21.67
CA LYS A 56 -9.64 18.90 -22.50
C LYS A 56 -9.46 18.28 -23.89
N LYS A 57 -8.29 18.47 -24.51
CA LYS A 57 -7.96 17.87 -25.80
C LYS A 57 -7.94 16.34 -25.74
N LYS A 58 -7.36 15.75 -24.69
CA LYS A 58 -7.34 14.29 -24.48
C LYS A 58 -8.74 13.72 -24.32
N VAL A 59 -9.59 14.35 -23.49
CA VAL A 59 -10.99 13.94 -23.30
C VAL A 59 -11.78 14.01 -24.61
N GLN A 60 -11.56 15.07 -25.41
CA GLN A 60 -12.24 15.24 -26.69
C GLN A 60 -11.77 14.24 -27.77
N GLN A 61 -10.50 13.84 -27.70
CA GLN A 61 -9.91 12.82 -28.57
C GLN A 61 -10.39 11.41 -28.19
N GLU A 62 -10.53 11.14 -26.89
CA GLU A 62 -11.11 9.90 -26.37
C GLU A 62 -12.61 9.80 -26.74
N SER A 63 -13.41 10.87 -26.60
CA SER A 63 -14.82 10.84 -27.01
C SER A 63 -15.01 10.60 -28.51
N GLN A 64 -14.15 11.14 -29.36
CA GLN A 64 -14.22 10.91 -30.82
C GLN A 64 -13.80 9.49 -31.22
N SER A 65 -12.98 8.80 -30.41
CA SER A 65 -12.56 7.42 -30.65
C SER A 65 -13.65 6.38 -30.29
N VAL A 66 -14.54 6.72 -29.35
CA VAL A 66 -15.66 5.86 -28.94
C VAL A 66 -16.76 5.85 -30.01
N ASP A 67 -17.04 6.98 -30.66
CA ASP A 67 -18.04 7.06 -31.74
C ASP A 67 -17.59 6.35 -33.04
N ALA A 68 -16.29 6.32 -33.33
CA ALA A 68 -15.74 5.58 -34.47
C ALA A 68 -15.84 4.05 -34.29
N SER A 69 -15.81 3.56 -33.04
CA SER A 69 -15.88 2.13 -32.72
C SER A 69 -17.32 1.60 -32.70
N ALA A 70 -18.30 2.46 -32.42
CA ALA A 70 -19.73 2.11 -32.43
C ALA A 70 -20.31 1.89 -33.84
N SER A 71 -19.57 2.30 -34.89
CA SER A 71 -20.01 2.19 -36.29
C SER A 71 -19.55 0.90 -36.99
N ALA A 72 -18.72 0.07 -36.34
CA ALA A 72 -18.03 -1.06 -36.99
C ALA A 72 -18.49 -2.47 -36.54
N SER A 73 -19.45 -2.59 -35.62
CA SER A 73 -19.88 -3.91 -35.11
C SER A 73 -21.39 -4.15 -35.31
N ALA A 74 -21.78 -4.30 -36.58
CA ALA A 74 -23.06 -4.89 -36.96
C ALA A 74 -22.81 -6.00 -38.02
N SER A 75 -22.30 -7.16 -37.58
CA SER A 75 -22.52 -8.46 -38.24
C SER A 75 -21.79 -9.60 -37.50
N SER A 76 -22.55 -10.49 -36.86
CA SER A 76 -22.41 -11.97 -36.96
C SER A 76 -23.14 -12.68 -35.80
N SER A 77 -23.82 -13.77 -36.16
CA SER A 77 -24.76 -14.59 -35.36
C SER A 77 -24.05 -15.65 -34.48
N PRO A 78 -24.76 -16.36 -33.57
CA PRO A 78 -24.16 -17.06 -32.43
C PRO A 78 -23.84 -18.54 -32.72
N VAL A 79 -22.78 -19.06 -32.11
CA VAL A 79 -22.46 -20.50 -32.07
C VAL A 79 -22.22 -20.95 -30.62
N SER A 80 -22.69 -22.18 -30.36
CA SER A 80 -23.06 -22.83 -29.11
C SER A 80 -21.96 -23.05 -28.06
N ARG A 81 -22.42 -23.06 -26.81
CA ARG A 81 -21.77 -23.63 -25.62
C ARG A 81 -21.68 -25.16 -25.75
N ASP A 82 -20.48 -25.71 -25.63
CA ASP A 82 -20.27 -27.00 -24.95
C ASP A 82 -18.77 -27.28 -24.73
N ARG A 83 -18.31 -27.17 -23.48
CA ARG A 83 -17.14 -27.88 -22.94
C ARG A 83 -17.00 -27.65 -21.43
N PHE A 84 -17.86 -28.32 -20.66
CA PHE A 84 -17.64 -28.58 -19.24
C PHE A 84 -18.04 -30.03 -18.96
N ARG A 85 -17.12 -30.96 -19.22
CA ARG A 85 -17.20 -32.31 -18.64
C ARG A 85 -15.87 -33.05 -18.79
N GLU A 86 -14.97 -32.85 -17.84
CA GLU A 86 -14.02 -33.88 -17.38
C GLU A 86 -13.27 -33.33 -16.17
N TYR A 87 -12.85 -34.22 -15.26
CA TYR A 87 -12.39 -33.97 -13.88
C TYR A 87 -13.48 -33.92 -12.80
N ALA A 88 -14.30 -34.97 -12.75
CA ALA A 88 -14.83 -35.47 -11.49
C ALA A 88 -14.21 -36.85 -11.24
N THR A 89 -13.31 -36.97 -10.25
CA THR A 89 -13.07 -38.13 -9.36
C THR A 89 -11.68 -38.04 -8.72
N ALA A 90 -11.62 -37.65 -7.44
CA ALA A 90 -10.55 -38.02 -6.52
C ALA A 90 -11.11 -38.00 -5.06
N PRO A 91 -10.63 -38.90 -4.19
CA PRO A 91 -11.44 -39.42 -3.08
C PRO A 91 -11.47 -38.54 -1.83
N THR A 92 -12.64 -38.49 -1.22
CA THR A 92 -12.91 -37.93 0.12
C THR A 92 -12.41 -38.89 1.20
N ALA A 93 -11.73 -38.37 2.23
CA ALA A 93 -11.39 -39.09 3.45
C ALA A 93 -11.98 -38.34 4.68
N PRO A 94 -12.28 -39.05 5.78
CA PRO A 94 -13.51 -38.85 6.53
C PRO A 94 -13.41 -37.84 7.68
N GLY A 95 -14.55 -37.22 7.99
CA GLY A 95 -14.75 -36.46 9.22
C GLY A 95 -15.20 -37.36 10.37
N ALA A 96 -14.49 -37.27 11.50
CA ALA A 96 -15.04 -37.27 12.85
C ALA A 96 -13.90 -37.22 13.87
N SER A 97 -13.91 -36.20 14.74
CA SER A 97 -13.62 -36.38 16.16
C SER A 97 -14.08 -35.17 16.97
N ASN A 98 -15.10 -35.41 17.79
CA ASN A 98 -15.48 -34.57 18.93
C ASN A 98 -14.35 -34.53 19.97
N ALA A 99 -14.06 -33.35 20.51
CA ALA A 99 -13.56 -33.20 21.87
C ALA A 99 -13.89 -31.80 22.39
N SER A 100 -14.93 -31.72 23.20
CA SER A 100 -15.19 -30.65 24.15
C SER A 100 -14.22 -30.77 25.33
N SER A 101 -13.47 -29.71 25.64
CA SER A 101 -12.96 -29.48 27.00
C SER A 101 -12.71 -28.00 27.22
N ASN A 102 -13.48 -27.43 28.16
CA ASN A 102 -13.36 -26.10 28.71
C ASN A 102 -11.95 -25.83 29.23
N TYR A 103 -11.30 -24.77 28.75
CA TYR A 103 -10.36 -23.94 29.53
C TYR A 103 -10.14 -22.62 28.77
N SER A 104 -10.77 -21.55 29.25
CA SER A 104 -10.53 -20.18 28.78
C SER A 104 -9.50 -19.52 29.71
N PRO A 105 -8.39 -18.96 29.21
CA PRO A 105 -7.74 -17.85 29.90
C PRO A 105 -8.46 -16.56 29.48
N ALA A 106 -9.00 -15.85 30.47
CA ALA A 106 -9.65 -14.57 30.29
C ALA A 106 -8.68 -13.57 29.64
N VAL A 107 -9.01 -13.10 28.43
CA VAL A 107 -8.40 -11.89 27.86
C VAL A 107 -9.06 -10.71 28.56
N PHE A 108 -8.25 -9.95 29.30
CA PHE A 108 -8.69 -8.80 30.07
C PHE A 108 -8.98 -7.63 29.12
N ASP A 109 -10.26 -7.32 28.87
CA ASP A 109 -10.67 -6.15 28.08
C ASP A 109 -10.77 -4.90 28.98
N ALA A 110 -9.61 -4.27 29.25
CA ALA A 110 -9.51 -3.04 30.02
C ALA A 110 -9.99 -1.78 29.25
N ALA A 111 -10.53 -1.92 28.03
CA ALA A 111 -10.82 -0.79 27.15
C ALA A 111 -12.19 -0.13 27.39
N GLN A 112 -13.05 -0.66 28.28
CA GLN A 112 -14.38 -0.09 28.51
C GLN A 112 -14.45 1.11 29.47
N VAL A 113 -13.36 1.50 30.17
CA VAL A 113 -13.50 2.41 31.32
C VAL A 113 -13.03 3.85 31.08
N LEU A 114 -12.38 4.22 29.97
CA LEU A 114 -11.76 5.57 29.86
C LEU A 114 -11.95 6.30 28.52
N ASP A 115 -13.04 6.05 27.80
CA ASP A 115 -13.45 6.91 26.68
C ASP A 115 -14.22 8.12 27.24
N ASN A 116 -13.49 9.16 27.65
CA ASN A 116 -13.94 10.56 27.70
C ASN A 116 -12.86 11.46 28.30
N LYS A 117 -11.82 11.81 27.52
CA LYS A 117 -11.09 13.10 27.56
C LYS A 117 -9.86 13.07 26.65
N ALA A 118 -9.52 14.24 26.12
CA ALA A 118 -8.33 14.59 25.32
C ALA A 118 -8.41 14.33 23.80
N LEU A 119 -9.18 15.19 23.12
CA LEU A 119 -9.07 15.43 21.68
C LEU A 119 -7.94 16.46 21.43
N GLY A 120 -6.76 15.99 21.02
CA GLY A 120 -5.69 16.83 20.50
C GLY A 120 -5.48 16.57 19.01
N SER A 121 -6.12 17.37 18.16
CA SER A 121 -5.95 17.32 16.70
C SER A 121 -4.68 18.10 16.31
N LEU A 122 -3.65 17.40 15.82
CA LEU A 122 -2.47 18.01 15.23
C LEU A 122 -2.65 18.05 13.71
N SER A 123 -3.02 19.21 13.18
CA SER A 123 -3.02 19.49 11.74
C SER A 123 -2.12 20.70 11.46
N THR A 124 -1.00 20.45 10.79
CA THR A 124 -0.05 21.46 10.28
C THR A 124 -0.59 22.24 9.06
N HIS A 125 -1.88 22.13 8.75
CA HIS A 125 -2.52 22.85 7.64
C HIS A 125 -3.28 24.12 8.07
N ARG A 126 -3.40 24.41 9.36
CA ARG A 126 -4.23 25.52 9.86
C ARG A 126 -3.70 26.92 9.51
N ILE A 127 -2.37 27.07 9.36
CA ILE A 127 -1.75 28.39 9.23
C ILE A 127 -1.98 29.03 7.84
N LEU A 128 -2.23 28.24 6.79
CA LEU A 128 -2.42 28.77 5.44
C LEU A 128 -3.87 29.14 5.09
N GLY A 129 -4.84 28.72 5.91
CA GLY A 129 -6.27 28.96 5.66
C GLY A 129 -6.83 30.23 6.32
N GLU A 130 -6.18 30.73 7.38
CA GLU A 130 -6.67 31.87 8.15
C GLU A 130 -6.36 33.22 7.46
N GLU A 131 -5.30 33.30 6.64
CA GLU A 131 -4.96 34.52 5.89
C GLU A 131 -5.86 34.74 4.66
N GLN A 132 -6.41 33.68 4.04
CA GLN A 132 -7.33 33.81 2.90
C GLN A 132 -8.78 34.10 3.28
N GLN A 133 -9.16 33.94 4.56
CA GLN A 133 -10.54 34.16 5.01
C GLN A 133 -10.86 35.60 5.43
N GLN A 134 -9.85 36.47 5.60
CA GLN A 134 -10.09 37.88 5.91
C GLN A 134 -10.38 38.75 4.68
N GLU A 135 -9.99 38.35 3.47
CA GLU A 135 -10.22 39.14 2.24
C GLU A 135 -11.55 38.82 1.53
N ALA A 136 -12.25 37.73 1.87
CA ALA A 136 -13.47 37.30 1.16
C ALA A 136 -14.79 37.90 1.70
N ASN A 137 -14.73 38.84 2.64
CA ASN A 137 -15.93 39.39 3.31
C ASN A 137 -16.56 40.62 2.62
N GLN A 138 -16.28 40.84 1.33
CA GLN A 138 -16.98 41.84 0.53
C GLN A 138 -17.80 41.14 -0.56
N SER A 139 -19.09 41.01 -0.31
CA SER A 139 -20.06 40.38 -1.21
C SER A 139 -20.43 41.26 -2.41
N PRO A 140 -20.42 40.73 -3.65
CA PRO A 140 -21.30 41.21 -4.71
C PRO A 140 -22.41 40.20 -5.04
N LYS A 141 -23.54 40.75 -5.51
CA LYS A 141 -24.87 40.13 -5.63
C LYS A 141 -24.89 38.90 -6.57
N ARG A 142 -25.56 37.82 -6.11
CA ARG A 142 -25.77 36.55 -6.84
C ARG A 142 -26.79 36.70 -7.97
N GLY A 143 -26.44 36.25 -9.18
CA GLY A 143 -27.32 36.07 -10.35
C GLY A 143 -27.78 34.60 -10.55
N PRO A 144 -28.71 34.33 -11.48
CA PRO A 144 -29.55 33.12 -11.53
C PRO A 144 -28.87 31.85 -12.11
N LEU A 145 -27.54 31.74 -12.10
CA LEU A 145 -26.80 30.59 -12.65
C LEU A 145 -25.86 29.90 -11.62
N SER A 146 -26.06 30.12 -10.32
CA SER A 146 -25.15 29.61 -9.27
C SER A 146 -25.27 28.13 -8.93
N SER A 147 -26.16 27.36 -9.58
CA SER A 147 -26.35 25.93 -9.29
C SER A 147 -25.38 24.99 -10.03
N LEU A 148 -24.53 25.51 -10.93
CA LEU A 148 -23.65 24.66 -11.75
C LEU A 148 -22.21 24.51 -11.22
N ILE A 149 -21.87 25.15 -10.09
CA ILE A 149 -20.56 25.06 -9.43
C ILE A 149 -20.70 24.59 -7.98
N TYR A 150 -21.71 23.77 -7.71
CA TYR A 150 -21.76 22.99 -6.48
C TYR A 150 -21.46 21.55 -6.92
N GLY A 151 -20.28 21.05 -6.57
CA GLY A 151 -19.81 19.72 -6.95
C GLY A 151 -20.88 18.65 -6.74
N THR A 152 -20.81 17.54 -7.46
CA THR A 152 -21.78 16.45 -7.32
C THR A 152 -21.95 16.07 -5.85
N LYS A 153 -23.11 15.52 -5.45
CA LYS A 153 -23.33 15.07 -4.06
C LYS A 153 -22.23 14.10 -3.60
N GLU A 154 -21.70 13.31 -4.53
CA GLU A 154 -20.53 12.46 -4.34
C GLU A 154 -19.27 13.27 -4.07
N GLY A 155 -18.98 14.31 -4.87
CA GLY A 155 -17.84 15.21 -4.65
C GLY A 155 -17.90 15.92 -3.29
N GLN A 156 -19.08 16.39 -2.87
CA GLN A 156 -19.26 17.01 -1.56
C GLN A 156 -19.10 16.03 -0.40
N GLN A 157 -19.50 14.77 -0.59
CA GLN A 157 -19.30 13.73 0.42
C GLN A 157 -17.80 13.39 0.51
N LEU A 158 -17.12 13.31 -0.63
CA LEU A 158 -15.69 13.09 -0.72
C LEU A 158 -14.91 14.26 -0.09
N ASP A 159 -15.31 15.50 -0.34
CA ASP A 159 -14.74 16.70 0.30
C ASP A 159 -14.96 16.70 1.82
N LYS A 160 -16.17 16.33 2.29
CA LYS A 160 -16.45 16.18 3.74
C LYS A 160 -15.67 15.03 4.39
N ASP A 161 -15.41 13.97 3.64
CA ASP A 161 -14.60 12.83 4.10
C ASP A 161 -13.09 13.16 4.05
N ILE A 162 -12.65 14.06 3.16
CA ILE A 162 -11.31 14.68 3.16
C ILE A 162 -11.15 15.65 4.34
N GLU A 163 -12.19 16.41 4.70
CA GLU A 163 -12.21 17.34 5.83
C GLU A 163 -12.11 16.63 7.19
N ARG A 164 -12.63 15.40 7.31
CA ARG A 164 -12.32 14.51 8.43
C ARG A 164 -10.86 14.08 8.29
N SER A 165 -10.05 14.24 9.35
CA SER A 165 -8.61 13.97 9.25
C SER A 165 -8.34 12.62 8.54
N PHE A 166 -7.47 12.63 7.52
CA PHE A 166 -7.20 11.47 6.64
C PHE A 166 -7.02 10.15 7.40
N SER A 167 -6.41 10.20 8.58
CA SER A 167 -6.22 9.05 9.46
C SER A 167 -7.51 8.55 10.15
N GLN A 168 -8.48 9.40 10.47
CA GLN A 168 -9.74 9.00 11.13
C GLN A 168 -10.70 8.25 10.20
N VAL A 169 -10.69 8.55 8.89
CA VAL A 169 -11.58 7.87 7.93
C VAL A 169 -10.99 6.55 7.46
N LEU A 170 -9.66 6.49 7.31
CA LEU A 170 -8.95 5.30 6.81
C LEU A 170 -8.55 4.33 7.91
N ALA A 171 -8.05 4.84 9.04
CA ALA A 171 -7.53 4.00 10.12
C ALA A 171 -8.59 3.69 11.16
N ARG A 172 -8.46 2.52 11.78
CA ARG A 172 -9.22 2.16 12.99
C ARG A 172 -8.85 3.04 14.20
N GLY A 173 -7.70 3.72 14.14
CA GLY A 173 -7.25 4.73 15.11
C GLY A 173 -6.83 4.21 16.50
N LYS A 174 -7.11 2.94 16.84
CA LYS A 174 -6.78 2.36 18.16
C LYS A 174 -5.31 1.95 18.29
N TYR A 175 -4.71 1.44 17.23
CA TYR A 175 -3.36 0.87 17.23
C TYR A 175 -2.47 1.46 16.14
N VAL A 176 -1.16 1.47 16.40
CA VAL A 176 -0.11 1.74 15.42
C VAL A 176 0.73 0.48 15.31
N HIS A 177 1.12 0.13 14.09
CA HIS A 177 1.97 -1.01 13.84
C HIS A 177 3.35 -0.54 13.38
N SER A 178 4.39 -1.31 13.72
CA SER A 178 5.68 -1.21 13.03
C SER A 178 5.87 -2.42 12.15
N ILE A 179 6.39 -2.21 10.94
CA ILE A 179 6.96 -3.27 10.11
C ILE A 179 8.46 -3.07 10.03
N VAL A 180 9.20 -4.12 10.38
CA VAL A 180 10.66 -4.11 10.46
C VAL A 180 11.21 -5.15 9.51
N PHE A 181 12.13 -4.72 8.64
CA PHE A 181 12.90 -5.59 7.77
C PHE A 181 14.35 -5.62 8.27
N HIS A 182 14.83 -6.82 8.60
CA HIS A 182 16.23 -7.07 8.88
C HIS A 182 16.85 -7.83 7.71
N GLU A 183 17.78 -7.21 7.00
CA GLU A 183 18.59 -7.92 6.01
C GLU A 183 19.79 -8.54 6.73
N VAL A 184 19.78 -9.87 6.88
CA VAL A 184 20.78 -10.59 7.66
C VAL A 184 21.98 -10.94 6.77
N LYS A 185 23.17 -11.03 7.35
CA LYS A 185 24.34 -11.57 6.63
C LYS A 185 24.10 -13.07 6.37
N PRO A 186 24.27 -13.57 5.13
CA PRO A 186 23.95 -14.96 4.80
C PRO A 186 24.66 -16.00 5.67
N ASP A 187 25.90 -15.73 6.09
CA ASP A 187 26.70 -16.58 6.97
C ASP A 187 26.31 -16.50 8.47
N ARG A 188 25.31 -15.68 8.81
CA ARG A 188 24.90 -15.37 10.19
C ARG A 188 23.43 -15.66 10.47
N VAL A 189 22.73 -16.30 9.55
CA VAL A 189 21.29 -16.55 9.64
C VAL A 189 20.93 -17.32 10.90
N ASP A 190 21.62 -18.43 11.20
CA ASP A 190 21.30 -19.26 12.37
C ASP A 190 21.53 -18.50 13.69
N GLU A 191 22.68 -17.82 13.80
CA GLU A 191 23.03 -17.00 14.96
C GLU A 191 22.04 -15.84 15.17
N TYR A 192 21.54 -15.26 14.08
CA TYR A 192 20.48 -14.24 14.12
C TYR A 192 19.15 -14.81 14.59
N VAL A 193 18.75 -15.97 14.08
CA VAL A 193 17.50 -16.64 14.44
C VAL A 193 17.47 -16.96 15.92
N ASP A 194 18.58 -17.45 16.48
CA ASP A 194 18.70 -17.74 17.91
C ASP A 194 18.63 -16.46 18.75
N LEU A 195 19.40 -15.43 18.40
CA LEU A 195 19.41 -14.16 19.12
C LEU A 195 18.02 -13.51 19.16
N VAL A 196 17.38 -13.38 18.00
CA VAL A 196 16.07 -12.73 17.88
C VAL A 196 14.98 -13.61 18.46
N GLY A 197 15.06 -14.93 18.29
CA GLY A 197 14.10 -15.88 18.84
C GLY A 197 14.10 -15.96 20.37
N GLN A 198 15.21 -15.65 21.02
CA GLN A 198 15.28 -15.52 22.48
C GLN A 198 14.85 -14.14 22.97
N TRP A 199 15.06 -13.08 22.18
CA TRP A 199 14.76 -11.71 22.59
C TRP A 199 13.28 -11.33 22.36
N TYR A 200 12.76 -11.56 21.16
CA TYR A 200 11.48 -10.99 20.71
C TYR A 200 10.29 -11.51 21.49
N PRO A 201 10.13 -12.84 21.70
CA PRO A 201 9.04 -13.37 22.51
C PRO A 201 9.09 -12.87 23.97
N ARG A 202 10.29 -12.74 24.55
CA ARG A 202 10.46 -12.19 25.91
C ARG A 202 9.96 -10.75 25.98
N MET A 203 10.39 -9.90 25.04
CA MET A 203 9.95 -8.49 25.02
C MET A 203 8.45 -8.34 24.79
N ALA A 204 7.85 -9.21 23.98
CA ALA A 204 6.39 -9.24 23.77
C ALA A 204 5.63 -9.77 25.00
N GLY A 205 6.24 -10.66 25.78
CA GLY A 205 5.64 -11.25 26.98
C GLY A 205 5.76 -10.40 28.25
N THR A 206 6.64 -9.40 28.28
CA THR A 206 6.80 -8.46 29.40
C THR A 206 5.66 -7.44 29.40
N GLU A 207 4.79 -7.48 30.42
CA GLU A 207 3.59 -6.63 30.51
C GLU A 207 3.91 -5.13 30.46
N GLU A 208 5.04 -4.71 31.04
CA GLU A 208 5.49 -3.32 31.08
C GLU A 208 5.80 -2.77 29.68
N ASN A 209 6.14 -3.63 28.73
CA ASN A 209 6.42 -3.22 27.36
C ASN A 209 5.14 -2.89 26.59
N ARG A 210 3.97 -3.41 26.98
CA ARG A 210 2.67 -3.10 26.35
C ARG A 210 2.69 -3.16 24.81
N VAL A 211 3.36 -4.18 24.28
CA VAL A 211 3.54 -4.38 22.84
C VAL A 211 3.14 -5.81 22.48
N ASN A 212 2.49 -5.97 21.33
CA ASN A 212 2.17 -7.29 20.80
C ASN A 212 3.06 -7.58 19.59
N LEU A 213 3.67 -8.77 19.56
CA LEU A 213 4.28 -9.28 18.34
C LEU A 213 3.16 -9.84 17.46
N VAL A 214 2.90 -9.22 16.31
CA VAL A 214 1.88 -9.72 15.35
C VAL A 214 2.42 -10.94 14.63
N GLY A 215 3.69 -10.91 14.25
CA GLY A 215 4.37 -12.06 13.68
C GLY A 215 5.80 -11.79 13.28
N SER A 216 6.50 -12.87 13.02
CA SER A 216 7.88 -12.87 12.54
C SER A 216 8.09 -13.95 11.52
N TRP A 217 8.71 -13.57 10.40
CA TRP A 217 8.87 -14.45 9.24
C TRP A 217 10.26 -14.31 8.64
N ARG A 218 10.72 -15.38 8.00
CA ARG A 218 11.84 -15.34 7.05
C ARG A 218 11.30 -15.31 5.62
N THR A 219 11.95 -14.54 4.74
CA THR A 219 11.66 -14.59 3.31
C THR A 219 12.25 -15.85 2.69
N GLN A 220 11.43 -16.62 1.99
CA GLN A 220 11.83 -17.80 1.23
C GLN A 220 11.90 -17.54 -0.28
N VAL A 221 11.04 -16.67 -0.81
CA VAL A 221 11.06 -16.23 -2.21
C VAL A 221 11.01 -14.71 -2.27
N GLY A 222 11.98 -14.11 -2.93
CA GLY A 222 12.18 -12.67 -3.04
C GLY A 222 13.61 -12.31 -2.66
N ASP A 223 13.75 -11.38 -1.73
CA ASP A 223 14.99 -11.05 -1.04
C ASP A 223 15.23 -12.05 0.10
N ASN A 224 15.89 -13.16 -0.24
CA ASN A 224 16.32 -14.17 0.73
C ASN A 224 17.25 -13.54 1.79
N ASP A 225 17.33 -14.18 2.96
CA ASP A 225 18.04 -13.70 4.15
C ASP A 225 17.46 -12.41 4.77
N THR A 226 16.31 -11.94 4.28
CA THR A 226 15.52 -10.89 4.93
C THR A 226 14.49 -11.49 5.89
N PHE A 227 14.43 -10.94 7.10
CA PHE A 227 13.42 -11.26 8.10
C PHE A 227 12.46 -10.08 8.26
N VAL A 228 11.17 -10.40 8.37
CA VAL A 228 10.10 -9.43 8.53
C VAL A 228 9.48 -9.61 9.90
N HIS A 229 9.34 -8.52 10.64
CA HIS A 229 8.69 -8.51 11.95
C HIS A 229 7.62 -7.43 11.97
N ILE A 230 6.42 -7.78 12.42
CA ILE A 230 5.33 -6.81 12.61
C ILE A 230 5.01 -6.75 14.10
N TRP A 231 5.02 -5.54 14.65
CA TRP A 231 4.67 -5.26 16.03
C TRP A 231 3.46 -4.32 16.09
N GLU A 232 2.64 -4.47 17.11
CA GLU A 232 1.47 -3.64 17.39
C GLU A 232 1.65 -2.91 18.73
N TYR A 233 1.29 -1.62 18.73
CA TYR A 233 1.42 -0.72 19.87
C TYR A 233 0.12 0.06 20.11
N GLN A 234 -0.10 0.43 21.38
CA GLN A 234 -1.19 1.32 21.76
C GLN A 234 -0.89 2.76 21.33
N ARG A 235 -1.28 3.13 20.10
CA ARG A 235 -1.01 4.45 19.51
C ARG A 235 0.50 4.77 19.49
N TYR A 236 0.85 6.01 19.17
CA TYR A 236 2.25 6.46 19.18
C TYR A 236 2.84 6.58 20.59
N GLU A 237 2.04 6.93 21.58
CA GLU A 237 2.49 6.99 22.98
C GLU A 237 2.94 5.61 23.48
N GLY A 238 2.16 4.57 23.20
CA GLY A 238 2.53 3.19 23.49
C GLY A 238 3.81 2.81 22.77
N TYR A 239 3.94 3.12 21.47
CA TYR A 239 5.19 2.89 20.73
C TYR A 239 6.41 3.49 21.43
N HIS A 240 6.34 4.77 21.82
CA HIS A 240 7.44 5.43 22.52
C HIS A 240 7.75 4.81 23.88
N ALA A 241 6.72 4.54 24.69
CA ALA A 241 6.88 3.92 26.00
C ALA A 241 7.51 2.52 25.89
N SER A 242 7.02 1.69 24.97
CA SER A 242 7.57 0.35 24.72
C SER A 242 9.05 0.40 24.34
N LEU A 243 9.41 1.27 23.37
CA LEU A 243 10.79 1.39 22.92
C LEU A 243 11.71 1.90 24.04
N HIS A 244 11.24 2.86 24.84
CA HIS A 244 11.97 3.36 25.98
C HIS A 244 12.23 2.25 27.01
N ASN A 245 11.18 1.53 27.43
CA ASN A 245 11.28 0.44 28.39
C ASN A 245 12.25 -0.66 27.91
N ILE A 246 12.12 -1.07 26.64
CA ILE A 246 13.03 -2.06 26.03
C ILE A 246 14.46 -1.54 25.99
N SER A 247 14.68 -0.26 25.69
CA SER A 247 16.03 0.34 25.64
C SER A 247 16.71 0.43 27.00
N CYS A 248 15.92 0.55 28.07
CA CYS A 248 16.39 0.57 29.45
C CYS A 248 16.61 -0.83 30.04
N HIS A 249 16.23 -1.90 29.32
CA HIS A 249 16.43 -3.26 29.78
C HIS A 249 17.94 -3.56 29.93
N PRO A 250 18.40 -4.16 31.06
CA PRO A 250 19.83 -4.35 31.31
C PRO A 250 20.60 -5.11 30.21
N GLU A 251 19.95 -6.09 29.60
CA GLU A 251 20.53 -6.90 28.50
C GLU A 251 20.47 -6.21 27.12
N PHE A 252 19.71 -5.12 26.95
CA PHE A 252 19.48 -4.50 25.64
C PHE A 252 20.77 -3.99 24.96
N PRO A 253 21.73 -3.35 25.65
CA PRO A 253 22.98 -2.92 25.01
C PRO A 253 23.78 -4.07 24.40
N GLU A 254 23.75 -5.25 25.03
CA GLU A 254 24.41 -6.44 24.50
C GLU A 254 23.66 -7.02 23.30
N PHE A 255 22.35 -7.17 23.43
CA PHE A 255 21.47 -7.60 22.35
C PHE A 255 21.63 -6.72 21.10
N ASP A 256 21.56 -5.40 21.25
CA ASP A 256 21.64 -4.44 20.13
C ASP A 256 23.01 -4.49 19.44
N ARG A 257 24.10 -4.58 20.21
CA ARG A 257 25.46 -4.74 19.66
C ARG A 257 25.59 -6.03 18.87
N LYS A 258 25.04 -7.13 19.40
CA LYS A 258 25.05 -8.43 18.72
C LYS A 258 24.20 -8.37 17.45
N LEU A 259 22.97 -7.87 17.52
CA LEU A 259 22.08 -7.72 16.38
C LEU A 259 22.76 -6.95 15.23
N LYS A 260 23.39 -5.80 15.54
CA LYS A 260 24.13 -4.98 14.58
C LYS A 260 25.30 -5.69 13.91
N SER A 261 25.93 -6.67 14.57
CA SER A 261 27.01 -7.45 13.95
C SER A 261 26.50 -8.53 12.99
N LEU A 262 25.25 -8.97 13.15
CA LEU A 262 24.61 -10.03 12.35
C LEU A 262 23.88 -9.49 11.11
N ILE A 263 23.36 -8.26 11.17
CA ILE A 263 22.59 -7.67 10.07
C ILE A 263 23.46 -6.76 9.18
N LYS A 264 23.06 -6.66 7.91
CA LYS A 264 23.55 -5.64 6.97
C LYS A 264 22.75 -4.35 7.11
N SER A 265 21.44 -4.46 7.28
CA SER A 265 20.55 -3.31 7.37
C SER A 265 19.29 -3.62 8.20
N LYS A 266 18.72 -2.55 8.78
CA LYS A 266 17.43 -2.55 9.46
C LYS A 266 16.59 -1.40 8.92
N LYS A 267 15.39 -1.71 8.42
CA LYS A 267 14.40 -0.71 8.00
C LYS A 267 13.14 -0.85 8.83
N THR A 268 12.64 0.25 9.35
CA THR A 268 11.40 0.29 10.14
C THR A 268 10.47 1.34 9.57
N SER A 269 9.21 0.97 9.37
CA SER A 269 8.14 1.90 9.03
C SER A 269 7.01 1.76 10.04
N LEU A 270 6.38 2.88 10.40
CA LEU A 270 5.16 2.91 11.20
C LEU A 270 3.95 3.02 10.28
N MET A 271 2.97 2.16 10.51
CA MET A 271 1.83 1.96 9.64
C MET A 271 0.54 1.85 10.44
N GLN A 272 -0.56 2.18 9.80
CA GLN A 272 -1.91 2.05 10.35
C GLN A 272 -2.68 1.01 9.57
N GLU A 273 -3.57 0.29 10.26
CA GLU A 273 -4.46 -0.68 9.63
C GLU A 273 -5.52 0.03 8.80
N PHE A 274 -5.87 -0.55 7.67
CA PHE A 274 -7.08 -0.18 6.95
C PHE A 274 -8.33 -0.61 7.71
N SER A 275 -9.28 0.30 7.91
CA SER A 275 -10.52 0.02 8.64
C SER A 275 -11.37 -1.10 8.02
N PHE A 276 -11.33 -1.26 6.69
CA PHE A 276 -12.06 -2.30 5.97
C PHE A 276 -11.38 -3.68 6.00
N TRP A 277 -10.14 -3.76 6.49
CA TRP A 277 -9.36 -4.99 6.55
C TRP A 277 -8.58 -5.08 7.87
N PRO A 278 -9.29 -5.33 8.99
CA PRO A 278 -8.65 -5.44 10.29
C PRO A 278 -7.67 -6.63 10.31
N THR A 279 -6.59 -6.50 11.09
CA THR A 279 -5.70 -7.62 11.33
C THR A 279 -6.46 -8.71 12.10
N THR A 280 -6.34 -9.93 11.61
CA THR A 280 -6.88 -11.10 12.27
C THR A 280 -5.97 -11.48 13.43
N PRO A 281 -6.50 -11.83 14.62
CA PRO A 281 -5.68 -12.33 15.71
C PRO A 281 -4.76 -13.47 15.25
N PRO A 282 -3.57 -13.64 15.84
CA PRO A 282 -2.66 -14.71 15.44
C PRO A 282 -3.36 -16.07 15.45
N ARG A 283 -3.39 -16.74 14.28
CA ARG A 283 -3.90 -18.10 14.15
C ARG A 283 -2.76 -19.04 13.79
N ARG A 284 -2.65 -20.16 14.51
CA ARG A 284 -1.71 -21.23 14.18
C ARG A 284 -2.26 -22.12 13.07
N LEU A 285 -2.52 -21.53 11.90
CA LEU A 285 -2.96 -22.29 10.73
C LEU A 285 -1.78 -22.93 9.98
N GLY A 286 -0.53 -22.57 10.33
CA GLY A 286 0.67 -23.02 9.64
C GLY A 286 0.74 -22.47 8.21
N GLY A 287 1.48 -23.19 7.35
CA GLY A 287 1.61 -22.86 5.93
C GLY A 287 2.60 -21.73 5.64
N LEU A 288 2.36 -21.02 4.54
CA LEU A 288 3.17 -19.89 4.08
C LEU A 288 2.34 -18.60 4.08
N PHE A 289 3.05 -17.48 4.07
CA PHE A 289 2.46 -16.16 3.98
C PHE A 289 2.94 -15.47 2.70
N GLU A 290 2.10 -14.63 2.11
CA GLU A 290 2.50 -13.72 1.05
C GLU A 290 2.36 -12.28 1.55
N LEU A 291 3.48 -11.61 1.78
CA LEU A 291 3.51 -10.18 2.02
C LEU A 291 3.67 -9.47 0.68
N ARG A 292 2.71 -8.62 0.36
CA ARG A 292 2.80 -7.76 -0.82
C ARG A 292 2.92 -6.31 -0.36
N SER A 293 3.90 -5.61 -0.93
CA SER A 293 4.21 -4.21 -0.64
C SER A 293 4.10 -3.43 -1.93
N TYR A 294 3.20 -2.45 -1.99
CA TYR A 294 3.02 -1.61 -3.17
C TYR A 294 3.35 -0.16 -2.83
N THR A 295 4.22 0.45 -3.62
CA THR A 295 4.44 1.90 -3.57
C THR A 295 3.46 2.56 -4.53
N LEU A 296 2.56 3.38 -3.99
CA LEU A 296 1.57 4.12 -4.75
C LEU A 296 2.16 5.43 -5.28
N HIS A 297 1.55 5.97 -6.33
CA HIS A 297 1.80 7.37 -6.69
C HIS A 297 1.33 8.30 -5.55
N PRO A 298 2.11 9.34 -5.20
CA PRO A 298 1.69 10.31 -4.20
C PRO A 298 0.31 10.87 -4.49
N GLY A 299 -0.57 10.89 -3.48
CA GLY A 299 -1.96 11.35 -3.60
C GLY A 299 -2.98 10.25 -3.96
N ASN A 300 -2.56 9.06 -4.39
CA ASN A 300 -3.49 8.03 -4.88
C ASN A 300 -3.98 7.05 -3.80
N LEU A 301 -3.57 7.21 -2.53
CA LEU A 301 -3.92 6.26 -1.46
C LEU A 301 -5.44 6.10 -1.28
N LEU A 302 -6.19 7.21 -1.27
CA LEU A 302 -7.65 7.17 -1.09
C LEU A 302 -8.37 6.49 -2.25
N GLU A 303 -7.97 6.81 -3.48
CA GLU A 303 -8.55 6.20 -4.68
C GLU A 303 -8.25 4.69 -4.72
N TRP A 304 -6.99 4.33 -4.45
CA TRP A 304 -6.57 2.93 -4.35
C TRP A 304 -7.36 2.18 -3.29
N GLU A 305 -7.54 2.80 -2.11
CA GLU A 305 -8.29 2.23 -1.00
C GLU A 305 -9.75 2.00 -1.34
N SER A 306 -10.42 2.98 -1.94
CA SER A 306 -11.84 2.88 -2.34
C SER A 306 -12.09 1.71 -3.31
N HIS A 307 -11.20 1.55 -4.30
CA HIS A 307 -11.28 0.42 -5.23
C HIS A 307 -10.99 -0.91 -4.52
N TRP A 308 -9.97 -0.97 -3.66
CA TRP A 308 -9.65 -2.17 -2.89
C TRP A 308 -10.74 -2.58 -1.90
N ARG A 309 -11.39 -1.63 -1.25
CA ARG A 309 -12.53 -1.88 -0.35
C ARG A 309 -13.65 -2.61 -1.08
N THR A 310 -13.90 -2.24 -2.34
CA THR A 310 -14.89 -2.91 -3.20
C THR A 310 -14.43 -4.31 -3.59
N GLY A 311 -13.22 -4.44 -4.14
CA GLY A 311 -12.70 -5.73 -4.61
C GLY A 311 -12.37 -6.74 -3.50
N LEU A 312 -12.11 -6.27 -2.27
CA LEU A 312 -11.88 -7.17 -1.14
C LEU A 312 -13.13 -7.99 -0.80
N ARG A 313 -14.34 -7.44 -1.03
CA ARG A 313 -15.59 -8.20 -0.83
C ARG A 313 -15.64 -9.43 -1.72
N ALA A 314 -15.34 -9.27 -3.01
CA ALA A 314 -15.20 -10.36 -3.96
C ALA A 314 -14.08 -11.34 -3.55
N ARG A 315 -12.93 -10.81 -3.14
CA ARG A 315 -11.75 -11.65 -2.86
C ARG A 315 -11.84 -12.48 -1.58
N ARG A 316 -12.63 -12.04 -0.61
CA ARG A 316 -12.90 -12.80 0.65
C ARG A 316 -13.61 -14.12 0.42
N GLU A 317 -14.27 -14.31 -0.72
CA GLU A 317 -14.92 -15.59 -1.06
C GLU A 317 -13.91 -16.72 -1.28
N VAL A 318 -12.69 -16.38 -1.68
CA VAL A 318 -11.67 -17.36 -2.09
C VAL A 318 -10.40 -17.31 -1.25
N MET A 319 -10.15 -16.21 -0.53
CA MET A 319 -8.91 -16.02 0.21
C MET A 319 -9.14 -15.33 1.56
N GLU A 320 -8.45 -15.80 2.60
CA GLU A 320 -8.43 -15.16 3.90
C GLU A 320 -7.19 -14.27 4.05
N GLY A 321 -7.42 -12.99 4.31
CA GLY A 321 -6.37 -12.00 4.55
C GLY A 321 -5.98 -11.93 6.01
N VAL A 322 -4.69 -11.83 6.31
CA VAL A 322 -4.19 -11.66 7.68
C VAL A 322 -4.34 -10.22 8.14
N GLY A 323 -3.98 -9.26 7.30
CA GLY A 323 -4.11 -7.84 7.59
C GLY A 323 -3.64 -6.97 6.42
N ALA A 324 -4.02 -5.69 6.45
CA ALA A 324 -3.55 -4.70 5.50
C ALA A 324 -3.31 -3.35 6.19
N TRP A 325 -2.23 -2.70 5.79
CA TRP A 325 -1.75 -1.46 6.41
C TRP A 325 -1.28 -0.46 5.37
N PHE A 326 -1.24 0.81 5.75
CA PHE A 326 -0.62 1.90 4.99
C PHE A 326 0.40 2.63 5.86
N VAL A 327 1.55 2.95 5.27
CA VAL A 327 2.67 3.59 5.99
C VAL A 327 2.37 5.07 6.23
N GLN A 328 2.62 5.53 7.45
CA GLN A 328 2.49 6.92 7.88
C GLN A 328 3.85 7.56 8.19
N ILE A 329 4.83 6.78 8.63
CA ILE A 329 6.19 7.25 8.93
C ILE A 329 7.18 6.20 8.41
N GLY A 330 8.22 6.64 7.69
CA GLY A 330 9.16 5.75 6.99
C GLY A 330 8.92 5.75 5.49
N ASP A 331 8.71 4.57 4.90
CA ASP A 331 8.49 4.39 3.45
C ASP A 331 7.09 4.86 3.00
N LEU A 332 6.88 6.18 2.97
CA LEU A 332 5.61 6.83 2.62
C LEU A 332 5.04 6.37 1.27
N ASN A 333 3.71 6.49 1.12
CA ASN A 333 2.93 6.01 -0.03
C ASN A 333 2.99 4.49 -0.22
N THR A 334 3.46 3.74 0.76
CA THR A 334 3.50 2.28 0.70
C THR A 334 2.29 1.67 1.42
N VAL A 335 1.68 0.69 0.78
CA VAL A 335 0.66 -0.18 1.37
C VAL A 335 1.19 -1.60 1.47
N HIS A 336 0.88 -2.27 2.57
CA HIS A 336 1.22 -3.66 2.82
C HIS A 336 -0.06 -4.46 2.98
N HIS A 337 -0.13 -5.64 2.38
CA HIS A 337 -1.16 -6.61 2.71
C HIS A 337 -0.56 -8.00 2.79
N LEU A 338 -1.00 -8.73 3.82
CA LEU A 338 -0.48 -10.03 4.19
C LEU A 338 -1.59 -11.07 4.01
N TRP A 339 -1.27 -12.12 3.27
CA TRP A 339 -2.15 -13.27 3.02
C TRP A 339 -1.54 -14.54 3.58
N GLN A 340 -2.37 -15.51 3.94
CA GLN A 340 -1.94 -16.83 4.38
C GLN A 340 -2.47 -17.91 3.44
N PHE A 341 -1.64 -18.92 3.17
CA PHE A 341 -1.97 -20.07 2.33
C PHE A 341 -1.36 -21.34 2.93
N ALA A 342 -1.96 -22.51 2.70
CA ALA A 342 -1.36 -23.76 3.17
C ALA A 342 -0.03 -24.06 2.46
N ASN A 343 0.05 -23.77 1.15
CA ASN A 343 1.25 -23.97 0.33
C ASN A 343 1.18 -23.15 -0.99
N LEU A 344 2.22 -23.26 -1.83
CA LEU A 344 2.32 -22.51 -3.09
C LEU A 344 1.30 -22.95 -4.15
N GLU A 345 0.87 -24.22 -4.12
CA GLU A 345 -0.15 -24.73 -5.05
C GLU A 345 -1.52 -24.17 -4.70
N GLU A 346 -1.91 -24.20 -3.43
CA GLU A 346 -3.14 -23.53 -2.99
C GLU A 346 -3.10 -22.04 -3.33
N ARG A 347 -1.98 -21.36 -3.07
CA ARG A 347 -1.81 -19.95 -3.47
C ARG A 347 -2.08 -19.74 -4.96
N LYS A 348 -1.54 -20.58 -5.84
CA LYS A 348 -1.78 -20.52 -7.28
C LYS A 348 -3.27 -20.66 -7.59
N ILE A 349 -3.90 -21.72 -7.07
CA ILE A 349 -5.32 -22.02 -7.29
C ILE A 349 -6.22 -20.87 -6.81
N ARG A 350 -6.04 -20.37 -5.58
CA ARG A 350 -6.87 -19.26 -5.05
C ARG A 350 -6.73 -17.98 -5.86
N ARG A 351 -5.52 -17.68 -6.35
CA ARG A 351 -5.28 -16.53 -7.22
C ARG A 351 -5.94 -16.67 -8.58
N GLU A 352 -5.94 -17.86 -9.16
CA GLU A 352 -6.65 -18.16 -10.41
C GLU A 352 -8.16 -18.04 -10.21
N GLN A 353 -8.70 -18.61 -9.13
CA GLN A 353 -10.11 -18.51 -8.76
C GLN A 353 -10.58 -17.07 -8.57
N SER A 354 -9.73 -16.19 -8.02
CA SER A 354 -10.07 -14.77 -7.84
C SER A 354 -10.47 -14.08 -9.16
N TRP A 355 -9.90 -14.50 -10.30
CA TRP A 355 -10.25 -13.94 -11.62
C TRP A 355 -11.63 -14.35 -12.13
N GLY A 356 -12.19 -15.44 -11.61
CA GLY A 356 -13.56 -15.85 -11.89
C GLY A 356 -14.61 -15.09 -11.08
N ILE A 357 -14.22 -14.30 -10.08
CA ILE A 357 -15.15 -13.56 -9.22
C ILE A 357 -15.47 -12.19 -9.85
N GLU A 358 -16.76 -11.89 -9.95
CA GLU A 358 -17.25 -10.62 -10.49
C GLU A 358 -16.66 -9.42 -9.71
N GLY A 359 -16.28 -8.37 -10.43
CA GLY A 359 -15.71 -7.15 -9.85
C GLY A 359 -14.21 -7.22 -9.48
N TRP A 360 -13.60 -8.41 -9.40
CA TRP A 360 -12.15 -8.51 -9.12
C TRP A 360 -11.30 -7.95 -10.27
N ALA A 361 -11.61 -8.33 -11.52
CA ALA A 361 -10.88 -7.85 -12.69
C ALA A 361 -10.94 -6.31 -12.82
N GLU A 362 -12.11 -5.74 -12.58
CA GLU A 362 -12.33 -4.28 -12.58
C GLU A 362 -11.53 -3.59 -11.47
N THR A 363 -11.49 -4.18 -10.27
CA THR A 363 -10.65 -3.67 -9.17
C THR A 363 -9.19 -3.64 -9.57
N VAL A 364 -8.68 -4.70 -10.20
CA VAL A 364 -7.29 -4.75 -10.67
C VAL A 364 -7.05 -3.68 -11.75
N HIS A 365 -7.96 -3.54 -12.71
CA HIS A 365 -7.85 -2.54 -13.79
C HIS A 365 -7.75 -1.10 -13.23
N LYS A 366 -8.53 -0.77 -12.19
CA LYS A 366 -8.53 0.54 -11.56
C LYS A 366 -7.34 0.78 -10.63
N THR A 367 -6.85 -0.26 -9.96
CA THR A 367 -5.80 -0.10 -8.93
C THR A 367 -4.39 -0.15 -9.50
N VAL A 368 -4.13 -0.90 -10.57
CA VAL A 368 -2.80 -1.04 -11.17
C VAL A 368 -2.20 0.31 -11.62
N PRO A 369 -2.93 1.21 -12.30
CA PRO A 369 -2.41 2.52 -12.72
C PRO A 369 -2.00 3.44 -11.55
N LEU A 370 -2.48 3.16 -10.33
CA LEU A 370 -2.20 3.96 -9.15
C LEU A 370 -0.88 3.55 -8.47
N ILE A 371 -0.24 2.47 -8.94
CA ILE A 371 0.91 1.83 -8.29
C ILE A 371 2.17 2.08 -9.11
N GLN A 372 3.22 2.58 -8.45
CA GLN A 372 4.56 2.77 -9.04
C GLN A 372 5.35 1.46 -9.10
N SER A 373 5.32 0.70 -8.01
CA SER A 373 6.07 -0.55 -7.89
C SER A 373 5.34 -1.54 -7.01
N MET A 374 5.54 -2.83 -7.30
CA MET A 374 4.98 -3.93 -6.52
C MET A 374 6.07 -4.91 -6.15
N GLN A 375 6.06 -5.35 -4.90
CA GLN A 375 6.88 -6.45 -4.43
C GLN A 375 6.01 -7.50 -3.76
N SER A 376 6.29 -8.77 -4.02
CA SER A 376 5.67 -9.92 -3.34
C SER A 376 6.77 -10.77 -2.75
N ARG A 377 6.64 -11.12 -1.48
CA ARG A 377 7.53 -12.02 -0.73
C ARG A 377 6.75 -13.24 -0.27
N ILE A 378 7.30 -14.42 -0.50
CA ILE A 378 6.82 -15.63 0.17
C ILE A 378 7.58 -15.77 1.47
N LEU A 379 6.82 -15.86 2.56
CA LEU A 379 7.29 -15.77 3.92
C LEU A 379 6.98 -17.08 4.66
N ILE A 380 7.93 -17.56 5.45
CA ILE A 380 7.76 -18.70 6.35
C ILE A 380 7.80 -18.20 7.78
N PRO A 381 6.78 -18.50 8.62
CA PRO A 381 6.78 -18.05 10.01
C PRO A 381 7.96 -18.68 10.76
N MET A 382 8.57 -17.90 11.65
CA MET A 382 9.61 -18.39 12.55
C MET A 382 8.98 -19.25 13.65
N PRO A 383 9.65 -20.31 14.18
CA PRO A 383 9.04 -21.20 15.18
C PRO A 383 8.54 -20.53 16.47
N TRP A 384 9.07 -19.34 16.78
CA TRP A 384 8.69 -18.51 17.93
C TRP A 384 7.68 -17.41 17.57
N SER A 385 7.25 -17.34 16.31
CA SER A 385 6.25 -16.42 15.82
C SER A 385 4.87 -16.80 16.35
N PRO A 386 4.03 -15.83 16.77
CA PRO A 386 2.67 -16.11 17.22
C PRO A 386 1.75 -16.77 16.17
N VAL A 387 2.15 -16.75 14.88
CA VAL A 387 1.36 -17.23 13.74
C VAL A 387 1.86 -18.57 13.14
N GLY A 388 2.87 -19.22 13.72
CA GLY A 388 3.32 -20.52 13.22
C GLY A 388 4.56 -21.05 13.88
#